data_AF-A0A9B0TLH5-F1
#
_entry.id   AF-A0A9B0TLH5-F1
#
_cell.length_a   1.000
_cell.length_b   1.000
_cell.length_c   1.000
_cell.angle_alpha   90.00
_cell.angle_beta   90.00
_cell.angle_gamma   90.00
#
_symmetry.space_group_name_H-M   'P 1'
#
loop_
_entity.id
_entity.type
_entity.pdbx_description
1 polymer ?
#
loop_
_entity_poly.entity_id
_entity_poly.type
_entity_poly.pdbx_seq_one_letter_code
_entity_poly.pdbx_strand_id
1 'polypeptide(L)'
;MGTGTDKGLVFILRPEQSMCIWHLAAADSEPVQSMAIPLSYSERDPVPGGCNLEFDLDIDPNIYLEYNFFETIIKFAPANLGYARDTDPPPCDVGTGQDSRWRLQYDVYQYFLPENDLTEQVLLKHLQRMVKVPQVQANAIKVVTLTANDKTSVYFSSLPVQGVIYNVIVWDPLLNTSAAYVPAHTYACNFNAIEGNCSSLGTVSTKVFFTLSALLGFFICFFGHRFWKTELFFIGFIFIGFFFYILVTRLTSIKYDVRLILTAVTGSIGGIFLVAAWWRFGILMFCMLCVGLVLGFFISSVMFFTPLGNLKIFRDDVVFWVTFSCIAVIIPVVFMGCLRILNILTCGIIGSYSVVLATDSYLYTSLSYVTLNVLKRALNVDFRRAFTNVPFQTTDFIILALWGMLAVSGITLQIRRERGQPFFPPHPYKLWKRERERRVTNILDPSYHIPPLRERIYGQLAHIKEFFQKEQSAGERTPLLL
;
A
#
# COMPACT_ATOMS: atom_id res chain seq x y z
N MET A 1 -14.41 13.05 35.62
CA MET A 1 -13.69 11.76 35.72
C MET A 1 -13.43 11.29 34.31
N GLY A 2 -12.20 10.92 33.96
CA GLY A 2 -11.89 10.38 32.63
C GLY A 2 -11.44 8.93 32.75
N THR A 3 -11.98 8.06 31.90
CA THR A 3 -11.62 6.63 31.83
C THR A 3 -11.02 6.32 30.46
N GLY A 4 -9.92 5.58 30.41
CA GLY A 4 -9.26 5.14 29.17
C GLY A 4 -7.75 5.34 29.16
N THR A 5 -7.14 5.06 28.01
CA THR A 5 -5.72 5.28 27.73
C THR A 5 -5.50 6.70 27.18
N ASP A 6 -4.33 7.28 27.45
CA ASP A 6 -3.94 8.65 27.03
C ASP A 6 -4.98 9.73 27.37
N LYS A 7 -5.54 9.69 28.57
CA LYS A 7 -6.53 10.69 29.02
C LYS A 7 -5.85 11.89 29.68
N GLY A 8 -6.22 13.08 29.24
CA GLY A 8 -5.95 14.33 29.93
C GLY A 8 -7.22 14.97 30.48
N LEU A 9 -7.01 15.76 31.52
CA LEU A 9 -8.04 16.48 32.25
C LEU A 9 -7.57 17.92 32.43
N VAL A 10 -8.47 18.87 32.21
CA VAL A 10 -8.21 20.29 32.47
C VAL A 10 -8.87 20.67 33.78
N PHE A 11 -8.15 21.40 34.62
CA PHE A 11 -8.70 21.97 35.85
C PHE A 11 -8.28 23.43 35.97
N ILE A 12 -9.27 24.28 36.18
CA ILE A 12 -9.05 25.72 36.36
C ILE A 12 -8.80 25.97 37.84
N LEU A 13 -7.61 26.48 38.16
CA LEU A 13 -7.26 26.81 39.53
C LEU A 13 -8.02 28.06 39.98
N ARG A 14 -8.48 28.07 41.23
CA ARG A 14 -9.01 29.28 41.86
C ARG A 14 -7.92 30.34 42.04
N PRO A 15 -8.25 31.62 42.22
CA PRO A 15 -7.31 32.63 42.67
C PRO A 15 -6.57 32.14 43.91
N GLU A 16 -5.25 32.35 43.94
CA GLU A 16 -4.34 31.91 45.01
C GLU A 16 -4.16 30.39 45.20
N GLN A 17 -4.95 29.55 44.52
CA GLN A 17 -4.75 28.11 44.56
C GLN A 17 -3.44 27.72 43.85
N SER A 18 -2.56 27.05 44.59
CA SER A 18 -1.25 26.59 44.13
C SER A 18 -1.13 25.07 44.02
N MET A 19 -2.10 24.32 44.58
CA MET A 19 -2.11 22.86 44.58
C MET A 19 -3.42 22.29 43.99
N CYS A 20 -3.29 21.23 43.19
CA CYS A 20 -4.38 20.43 42.66
C CYS A 20 -4.01 18.95 42.83
N ILE A 21 -4.93 18.15 43.36
CA ILE A 21 -4.70 16.72 43.62
C ILE A 21 -5.51 15.92 42.60
N TRP A 22 -4.84 14.98 41.95
CA TRP A 22 -5.45 14.01 41.05
C TRP A 22 -5.25 12.60 41.59
N HIS A 23 -6.27 11.77 41.45
CA HIS A 23 -6.21 10.37 41.83
C HIS A 23 -6.25 9.51 40.57
N LEU A 24 -5.31 8.58 40.46
CA LEU A 24 -5.27 7.59 39.40
C LEU A 24 -5.63 6.23 40.00
N ALA A 25 -6.58 5.54 39.36
CA ALA A 25 -6.97 4.19 39.73
C ALA A 25 -6.95 3.31 38.46
N ALA A 26 -6.37 2.11 38.58
CA ALA A 26 -6.46 1.08 37.56
C ALA A 26 -7.61 0.14 37.90
N ALA A 27 -8.42 -0.22 36.89
CA ALA A 27 -9.53 -1.15 37.07
C ALA A 27 -9.06 -2.61 37.01
N ASP A 28 -7.98 -2.89 36.28
CA ASP A 28 -7.46 -4.23 36.04
C ASP A 28 -6.50 -4.69 37.14
N SER A 29 -6.44 -6.01 37.35
CA SER A 29 -5.53 -6.65 38.31
C SER A 29 -4.09 -6.79 37.80
N GLU A 30 -3.86 -6.52 36.51
CA GLU A 30 -2.53 -6.57 35.91
C GLU A 30 -1.72 -5.29 36.24
N PRO A 31 -0.39 -5.40 36.38
CA PRO A 31 0.45 -4.25 36.67
C PRO A 31 0.46 -3.27 35.49
N VAL A 32 -0.08 -2.06 35.70
CA VAL A 32 -0.11 -1.00 34.69
C VAL A 32 1.05 -0.02 34.89
N GLN A 33 1.82 0.24 33.84
CA GLN A 33 2.77 1.34 33.82
C GLN A 33 2.04 2.66 33.54
N SER A 34 2.07 3.59 34.48
CA SER A 34 1.42 4.90 34.33
C SER A 34 2.43 6.03 34.28
N MET A 35 2.09 7.06 33.51
CA MET A 35 2.87 8.28 33.37
C MET A 35 1.95 9.48 33.42
N ALA A 36 2.20 10.38 34.38
CA ALA A 36 1.48 11.63 34.51
C ALA A 36 2.40 12.80 34.15
N ILE A 37 1.93 13.68 33.27
CA ILE A 37 2.69 14.86 32.83
C ILE A 37 1.86 16.10 33.15
N PRO A 38 2.21 16.85 34.22
CA PRO A 38 1.52 18.09 34.53
C PRO A 38 1.96 19.19 33.54
N LEU A 39 0.97 19.84 32.93
CA LEU A 39 1.16 21.03 32.10
C LEU A 39 0.49 22.21 32.78
N SER A 40 1.15 23.36 32.74
CA SER A 40 0.61 24.62 33.25
C SER A 40 0.42 25.57 32.08
N TYR A 41 -0.73 26.24 32.08
CA TYR A 41 -1.13 27.22 31.08
C TYR A 41 -1.50 28.52 31.78
N SER A 42 -1.26 29.64 31.10
CA SER A 42 -1.61 30.99 31.54
C SER A 42 -3.05 31.34 31.14
N GLU A 43 -3.58 32.42 31.71
CA GLU A 43 -4.90 32.97 31.36
C GLU A 43 -5.02 33.41 29.90
N ARG A 44 -3.90 33.58 29.19
CA ARG A 44 -3.86 33.99 27.78
C ARG A 44 -3.74 32.81 26.83
N ASP A 45 -3.43 31.62 27.34
CA ASP A 45 -3.30 30.44 26.52
C ASP A 45 -4.70 29.91 26.17
N PRO A 46 -4.93 29.53 24.91
CA PRO A 46 -6.20 28.91 24.54
C PRO A 46 -6.46 27.64 25.34
N VAL A 47 -7.73 27.33 25.58
CA VAL A 47 -8.15 26.16 26.37
C VAL A 47 -8.58 25.04 25.43
N PRO A 48 -7.75 23.98 25.23
CA PRO A 48 -8.11 22.84 24.38
C PRO A 48 -9.40 22.18 24.84
N GLY A 49 -10.35 21.99 23.92
CA GLY A 49 -11.64 21.37 24.24
C GLY A 49 -12.59 22.20 25.11
N GLY A 50 -12.29 23.48 25.35
CA GLY A 50 -13.12 24.37 26.19
C GLY A 50 -14.49 24.69 25.61
N CYS A 51 -14.77 24.26 24.38
CA CYS A 51 -16.06 24.40 23.70
C CYS A 51 -16.64 23.04 23.31
N ASN A 52 -16.49 22.05 24.19
CA ASN A 52 -17.01 20.72 23.95
C ASN A 52 -18.55 20.70 24.11
N LEU A 53 -19.22 20.04 23.16
CA LEU A 53 -20.66 19.76 23.17
C LEU A 53 -20.96 18.28 22.87
N GLU A 54 -19.95 17.50 22.49
CA GLU A 54 -20.11 16.14 21.94
C GLU A 54 -19.64 15.05 22.90
N PHE A 55 -18.62 15.32 23.73
CA PHE A 55 -17.99 14.33 24.60
C PHE A 55 -18.37 14.49 26.08
N ASP A 56 -18.04 13.49 26.89
CA ASP A 56 -18.48 13.37 28.29
C ASP A 56 -17.86 14.39 29.26
N LEU A 57 -16.76 15.06 28.88
CA LEU A 57 -16.06 16.04 29.73
C LEU A 57 -16.48 17.46 29.38
N ASP A 58 -16.82 18.30 30.36
CA ASP A 58 -17.16 19.71 30.12
C ASP A 58 -16.07 20.45 29.34
N ILE A 59 -14.80 20.21 29.70
CA ILE A 59 -13.62 20.62 28.93
C ILE A 59 -12.89 19.35 28.51
N ASP A 60 -12.92 19.05 27.22
CA ASP A 60 -12.34 17.82 26.68
C ASP A 60 -11.09 18.05 25.82
N PRO A 61 -9.88 18.02 26.41
CA PRO A 61 -8.63 18.23 25.68
C PRO A 61 -8.19 16.98 24.90
N ASN A 62 -8.98 15.90 24.87
CA ASN A 62 -8.57 14.62 24.32
C ASN A 62 -8.81 14.53 22.81
N ILE A 63 -7.91 13.81 22.14
CA ILE A 63 -8.09 13.40 20.75
C ILE A 63 -8.69 12.00 20.73
N TYR A 64 -9.81 11.85 20.04
CA TYR A 64 -10.48 10.59 19.83
C TYR A 64 -10.02 9.97 18.51
N LEU A 65 -9.64 8.69 18.57
CA LEU A 65 -9.15 7.94 17.42
C LEU A 65 -10.17 6.88 17.01
N GLU A 66 -10.51 6.90 15.73
CA GLU A 66 -11.24 5.83 15.05
C GLU A 66 -10.40 5.35 13.88
N TYR A 67 -10.28 4.04 13.68
CA TYR A 67 -9.53 3.53 12.54
C TYR A 67 -10.22 2.33 11.92
N ASN A 68 -10.03 2.20 10.61
CA ASN A 68 -10.36 1.00 9.85
C ASN A 68 -9.17 0.63 8.95
N PHE A 69 -9.33 -0.39 8.10
CA PHE A 69 -8.28 -0.84 7.20
C PHE A 69 -7.80 0.25 6.20
N PHE A 70 -8.68 1.18 5.83
CA PHE A 70 -8.41 2.22 4.85
C PHE A 70 -7.86 3.49 5.50
N GLU A 71 -8.55 4.00 6.51
CA GLU A 71 -8.32 5.32 7.09
C GLU A 71 -8.36 5.34 8.63
N THR A 72 -7.59 6.27 9.18
CA THR A 72 -7.56 6.64 10.59
C THR A 72 -8.10 8.06 10.71
N ILE A 73 -9.08 8.24 11.58
CA ILE A 73 -9.80 9.48 11.80
C ILE A 73 -9.45 9.97 13.20
N ILE A 74 -9.02 11.21 13.30
CA ILE A 74 -8.89 11.89 14.58
C ILE A 74 -10.03 12.89 14.72
N LYS A 75 -10.65 12.95 15.91
CA LYS A 75 -11.69 13.91 16.26
C LYS A 75 -11.31 14.59 17.57
N PHE A 76 -11.60 15.86 17.71
CA PHE A 76 -11.33 16.60 18.95
C PHE A 76 -12.35 17.72 19.13
N ALA A 77 -12.60 18.09 20.38
CA ALA A 77 -13.49 19.20 20.71
C ALA A 77 -12.85 20.54 20.36
N PRO A 78 -13.61 21.54 19.87
CA PRO A 78 -13.08 22.88 19.64
C PRO A 78 -12.55 23.53 20.92
N ALA A 79 -11.49 24.33 20.78
CA ALA A 79 -10.92 25.10 21.88
C ALA A 79 -11.70 26.37 22.16
N ASN A 80 -11.55 26.89 23.38
CA ASN A 80 -12.00 28.23 23.76
C ASN A 80 -10.82 29.19 23.94
N LEU A 81 -11.09 30.49 23.97
CA LEU A 81 -10.10 31.49 24.34
C LEU A 81 -9.67 31.31 25.81
N GLY A 82 -8.44 31.71 26.12
CA GLY A 82 -7.98 31.80 27.50
C GLY A 82 -8.76 32.85 28.29
N TYR A 83 -8.96 32.60 29.58
CA TYR A 83 -9.62 33.52 30.50
C TYR A 83 -8.99 33.47 31.90
N ALA A 84 -9.21 34.53 32.66
CA ALA A 84 -8.66 34.69 34.00
C ALA A 84 -9.36 33.76 35.01
N ARG A 85 -8.67 33.49 36.13
CA ARG A 85 -9.25 32.71 37.23
C ARG A 85 -10.48 33.43 37.80
N ASP A 86 -11.49 32.68 38.22
CA ASP A 86 -12.78 33.18 38.71
C ASP A 86 -13.56 34.07 37.72
N THR A 87 -13.26 33.97 36.42
CA THR A 87 -14.10 34.56 35.37
C THR A 87 -14.83 33.48 34.59
N ASP A 88 -16.04 33.79 34.14
CA ASP A 88 -16.82 32.87 33.30
C ASP A 88 -16.13 32.69 31.94
N PRO A 89 -16.14 31.46 31.38
CA PRO A 89 -15.53 31.21 30.08
C PRO A 89 -16.21 32.04 28.98
N PRO A 90 -15.45 32.56 28.01
CA PRO A 90 -16.01 33.24 26.85
C PRO A 90 -16.99 32.33 26.11
N PRO A 91 -18.09 32.86 25.56
CA PRO A 91 -19.08 32.02 24.90
C PRO A 91 -18.57 31.51 23.54
N CYS A 92 -18.76 30.22 23.29
CA CYS A 92 -18.11 29.51 22.19
C CYS A 92 -18.60 29.89 20.79
N ASP A 93 -19.88 30.24 20.60
CA ASP A 93 -20.46 30.47 19.26
C ASP A 93 -21.45 31.65 19.20
N VAL A 94 -21.10 32.75 19.87
CA VAL A 94 -21.94 33.97 19.89
C VAL A 94 -21.60 34.93 18.73
N GLY A 95 -20.43 34.75 18.09
CA GLY A 95 -20.07 35.53 16.90
C GLY A 95 -18.80 35.02 16.21
N THR A 96 -18.52 35.55 15.01
CA THR A 96 -17.35 35.21 14.18
C THR A 96 -16.23 36.26 14.25
N GLY A 97 -16.35 37.21 15.18
CA GLY A 97 -15.39 38.31 15.36
C GLY A 97 -14.09 37.90 16.05
N GLN A 98 -13.20 38.88 16.28
CA GLN A 98 -11.89 38.64 16.92
C GLN A 98 -11.99 38.26 18.41
N ASP A 99 -13.12 38.56 19.05
CA ASP A 99 -13.35 38.24 20.48
C ASP A 99 -13.94 36.83 20.68
N SER A 100 -14.08 36.05 19.62
CA SER A 100 -14.57 34.68 19.70
C SER A 100 -13.50 33.66 19.35
N ARG A 101 -13.77 32.39 19.70
CA ARG A 101 -12.91 31.25 19.35
C ARG A 101 -12.66 31.12 17.84
N TRP A 102 -13.44 31.80 16.99
CA TRP A 102 -13.32 31.70 15.54
C TRP A 102 -11.98 32.21 15.01
N ARG A 103 -11.24 33.02 15.80
CA ARG A 103 -9.87 33.41 15.46
C ARG A 103 -8.83 32.30 15.61
N LEU A 104 -9.13 31.26 16.40
CA LEU A 104 -8.18 30.21 16.73
C LEU A 104 -7.90 29.33 15.50
N GLN A 105 -6.65 28.90 15.38
CA GLN A 105 -6.20 27.97 14.35
C GLN A 105 -5.72 26.67 14.99
N TYR A 106 -5.97 25.55 14.33
CA TYR A 106 -5.59 24.23 14.82
C TYR A 106 -4.55 23.62 13.89
N ASP A 107 -3.32 23.52 14.37
CA ASP A 107 -2.24 22.85 13.66
C ASP A 107 -2.21 21.37 14.04
N VAL A 108 -2.46 20.52 13.06
CA VAL A 108 -2.48 19.06 13.25
C VAL A 108 -1.12 18.48 12.92
N TYR A 109 -0.54 17.77 13.87
CA TYR A 109 0.77 17.14 13.79
C TYR A 109 0.66 15.63 13.78
N GLN A 110 1.57 15.01 13.03
CA GLN A 110 1.73 13.57 12.93
C GLN A 110 3.19 13.21 13.27
N TYR A 111 3.37 12.24 14.14
CA TYR A 111 4.67 11.71 14.53
C TYR A 111 4.69 10.19 14.37
N PHE A 112 5.65 9.68 13.60
CA PHE A 112 5.81 8.24 13.37
C PHE A 112 6.74 7.64 14.41
N LEU A 113 6.31 6.53 15.02
CA LEU A 113 7.14 5.72 15.90
C LEU A 113 8.16 4.89 15.09
N PRO A 114 9.28 4.45 15.71
CA PRO A 114 10.21 3.53 15.07
C PRO A 114 9.51 2.28 14.54
N GLU A 115 9.85 1.86 13.32
CA GLU A 115 9.32 0.66 12.70
C GLU A 115 9.72 -0.59 13.49
N ASN A 116 8.82 -1.59 13.55
CA ASN A 116 9.05 -2.90 14.17
C ASN A 116 9.34 -2.87 15.68
N ASP A 117 9.09 -1.75 16.37
CA ASP A 117 9.16 -1.64 17.82
C ASP A 117 7.78 -1.38 18.41
N LEU A 118 7.21 -2.40 19.04
CA LEU A 118 5.89 -2.37 19.68
C LEU A 118 6.01 -2.27 21.22
N THR A 119 7.19 -1.92 21.75
CA THR A 119 7.41 -1.90 23.20
C THR A 119 6.78 -0.68 23.87
N GLU A 120 6.18 -0.89 25.03
CA GLU A 120 5.52 0.17 25.81
C GLU A 120 6.49 1.28 26.24
N GLN A 121 7.74 0.93 26.55
CA GLN A 121 8.76 1.90 26.97
C GLN A 121 9.10 2.91 25.87
N VAL A 122 9.20 2.42 24.63
CA VAL A 122 9.47 3.27 23.47
C VAL A 122 8.26 4.15 23.17
N LEU A 123 7.05 3.57 23.20
CA LEU A 123 5.81 4.34 23.08
C LEU A 123 5.74 5.48 24.09
N LEU A 124 5.90 5.20 25.39
CA LEU A 124 5.83 6.20 26.46
C LEU A 124 6.88 7.31 26.29
N LYS A 125 8.12 6.94 25.92
CA LYS A 125 9.20 7.90 25.65
C LYS A 125 8.87 8.83 24.48
N HIS A 126 8.22 8.33 23.43
CA HIS A 126 7.84 9.14 22.29
C HIS A 126 6.56 9.95 22.54
N LEU A 127 5.61 9.43 23.33
CA LEU A 127 4.46 10.19 23.81
C LEU A 127 4.91 11.41 24.61
N GLN A 128 5.90 11.29 25.51
CA GLN A 128 6.45 12.44 26.24
C GLN A 128 6.89 13.59 25.32
N ARG A 129 7.48 13.27 24.16
CA ARG A 129 7.94 14.27 23.18
C ARG A 129 6.79 14.95 22.43
N MET A 130 5.61 14.33 22.45
CA MET A 130 4.41 14.79 21.77
C MET A 130 3.44 15.53 22.68
N VAL A 131 3.84 15.87 23.91
CA VAL A 131 2.95 16.54 24.88
C VAL A 131 3.18 18.05 24.93
N LYS A 132 4.43 18.51 24.89
CA LYS A 132 4.75 19.96 24.96
C LYS A 132 4.81 20.59 23.58
N VAL A 133 4.14 21.73 23.39
CA VAL A 133 4.13 22.52 22.14
C VAL A 133 5.50 22.62 21.45
N PRO A 134 6.58 23.12 22.08
CA PRO A 134 7.88 23.27 21.40
C PRO A 134 8.49 21.92 20.99
N GLN A 135 8.23 20.85 21.75
CA GLN A 135 8.73 19.51 21.42
C GLN A 135 7.96 18.90 20.25
N VAL A 136 6.65 19.12 20.19
CA VAL A 136 5.82 18.69 19.06
C VAL A 136 6.27 19.39 17.79
N GLN A 137 6.42 20.73 17.83
CA GLN A 137 6.86 21.53 16.67
C GLN A 137 8.27 21.14 16.19
N ALA A 138 9.16 20.71 17.09
CA ALA A 138 10.52 20.32 16.75
C ALA A 138 10.65 18.90 16.17
N ASN A 139 9.76 17.98 16.56
CA ASN A 139 9.91 16.55 16.25
C ASN A 139 8.86 15.99 15.29
N ALA A 140 7.68 16.61 15.21
CA ALA A 140 6.54 16.12 14.43
C ALA A 140 6.35 16.90 13.13
N ILE A 141 5.67 16.27 12.17
CA ILE A 141 5.36 16.88 10.88
C ILE A 141 4.01 17.58 10.99
N LYS A 142 3.97 18.88 10.73
CA LYS A 142 2.72 19.65 10.58
C LYS A 142 2.05 19.24 9.27
N VAL A 143 0.86 18.65 9.36
CA VAL A 143 0.13 18.11 8.20
C VAL A 143 -0.85 19.13 7.63
N VAL A 144 -1.61 19.81 8.50
CA VAL A 144 -2.64 20.78 8.09
C VAL A 144 -2.90 21.79 9.19
N THR A 145 -3.25 23.01 8.79
CA THR A 145 -3.86 24.01 9.67
C THR A 145 -5.35 24.07 9.38
N LEU A 146 -6.17 23.86 10.41
CA LEU A 146 -7.62 24.00 10.35
C LEU A 146 -8.03 25.35 10.92
N THR A 147 -9.05 25.94 10.32
CA THR A 147 -9.70 27.17 10.79
C THR A 147 -11.03 26.83 11.46
N ALA A 148 -11.68 27.81 12.07
CA ALA A 148 -13.00 27.61 12.68
C ALA A 148 -14.11 27.19 11.68
N ASN A 149 -13.91 27.42 10.38
CA ASN A 149 -14.82 26.93 9.33
C ASN A 149 -14.64 25.44 9.02
N ASP A 150 -13.48 24.88 9.37
CA ASP A 150 -13.17 23.48 9.10
C ASP A 150 -13.72 22.60 10.22
N LYS A 151 -14.08 21.36 9.88
CA LYS A 151 -14.47 20.38 10.90
C LYS A 151 -13.24 20.01 11.73
N THR A 152 -13.43 19.81 13.04
CA THR A 152 -12.41 19.29 13.96
C THR A 152 -12.20 17.78 13.80
N SER A 153 -12.22 17.31 12.56
CA SER A 153 -11.94 15.93 12.19
C SER A 153 -10.96 15.87 11.03
N VAL A 154 -9.91 15.04 11.17
CA VAL A 154 -8.89 14.86 10.15
C VAL A 154 -8.71 13.39 9.84
N TYR A 155 -8.54 13.09 8.55
CA TYR A 155 -8.47 11.76 8.00
C TYR A 155 -7.03 11.48 7.54
N PHE A 156 -6.52 10.31 7.87
CA PHE A 156 -5.18 9.83 7.53
C PHE A 156 -5.28 8.44 6.92
N SER A 157 -4.34 8.05 6.06
CA SER A 157 -4.23 6.66 5.60
C SER A 157 -3.86 5.77 6.78
N SER A 158 -4.60 4.68 7.00
CA SER A 158 -4.25 3.72 8.04
C SER A 158 -2.99 2.97 7.66
N LEU A 159 -2.04 2.88 8.59
CA LEU A 159 -0.79 2.14 8.40
C LEU A 159 -0.75 1.00 9.44
N PRO A 160 -1.26 -0.20 9.12
CA PRO A 160 -1.26 -1.31 10.06
C PRO A 160 0.16 -1.63 10.53
N VAL A 161 0.33 -1.91 11.82
CA VAL A 161 1.60 -2.25 12.49
C VAL A 161 2.56 -1.07 12.66
N GLN A 162 2.37 0.02 11.92
CA GLN A 162 3.14 1.25 12.09
C GLN A 162 2.53 2.12 13.18
N GLY A 163 3.31 2.41 14.22
CA GLY A 163 2.90 3.29 15.29
C GLY A 163 2.87 4.76 14.85
N VAL A 164 1.76 5.44 15.13
CA VAL A 164 1.58 6.87 14.84
C VAL A 164 1.00 7.57 16.07
N ILE A 165 1.60 8.71 16.43
CA ILE A 165 1.08 9.61 17.45
C ILE A 165 0.57 10.88 16.75
N TYR A 166 -0.68 11.22 17.03
CA TYR A 166 -1.32 12.44 16.58
C TYR A 166 -1.37 13.45 17.71
N ASN A 167 -1.11 14.71 17.39
CA ASN A 167 -1.36 15.83 18.29
C ASN A 167 -1.94 17.02 17.53
N VAL A 168 -2.70 17.85 18.23
CA VAL A 168 -3.26 19.10 17.73
C VAL A 168 -2.76 20.23 18.62
N ILE A 169 -2.24 21.29 18.01
CA ILE A 169 -1.86 22.52 18.71
C ILE A 169 -2.86 23.58 18.31
N VAL A 170 -3.55 24.15 19.30
CA VAL A 170 -4.35 25.35 19.08
C VAL A 170 -3.46 26.57 19.24
N TRP A 171 -3.51 27.46 18.26
CA TRP A 171 -2.76 28.71 18.22
C TRP A 171 -3.72 29.90 18.15
N ASP A 172 -3.49 30.86 19.04
CA ASP A 172 -4.10 32.18 18.98
C ASP A 172 -3.19 33.17 18.22
N PRO A 173 -3.60 33.61 17.00
CA PRO A 173 -2.79 34.52 16.19
C PRO A 173 -2.74 35.95 16.77
N LEU A 174 -3.68 36.35 17.62
CA LEU A 174 -3.71 37.70 18.21
C LEU A 174 -2.75 37.82 19.39
N LEU A 175 -2.80 36.85 20.29
CA LEU A 175 -1.98 36.84 21.52
C LEU A 175 -0.64 36.12 21.33
N ASN A 176 -0.45 35.44 20.20
CA ASN A 176 0.70 34.60 19.89
C ASN A 176 0.97 33.54 20.97
N THR A 177 -0.11 32.98 21.51
CA THR A 177 -0.12 31.93 22.54
C THR A 177 -0.62 30.62 21.95
N SER A 178 -0.23 29.49 22.54
CA SER A 178 -0.57 28.18 22.00
C SER A 178 -0.68 27.13 23.09
N ALA A 179 -1.62 26.21 22.93
CA ALA A 179 -1.79 25.07 23.81
C ALA A 179 -1.88 23.78 23.01
N ALA A 180 -1.41 22.67 23.59
CA ALA A 180 -1.47 21.36 22.97
C ALA A 180 -2.66 20.56 23.51
N TYR A 181 -3.34 19.86 22.62
CA TYR A 181 -4.26 18.79 22.98
C TYR A 181 -3.48 17.59 23.55
N VAL A 182 -4.20 16.66 24.16
CA VAL A 182 -3.62 15.41 24.64
C VAL A 182 -3.32 14.54 23.44
N PRO A 183 -2.06 14.09 23.25
CA PRO A 183 -1.70 13.26 22.11
C PRO A 183 -2.40 11.90 22.21
N ALA A 184 -2.79 11.36 21.06
CA ALA A 184 -3.38 10.02 20.97
C ALA A 184 -2.56 9.17 20.00
N HIS A 185 -2.39 7.89 20.30
CA HIS A 185 -1.60 6.97 19.48
C HIS A 185 -2.42 5.79 18.93
N THR A 186 -1.97 5.24 17.81
CA THR A 186 -2.51 4.00 17.24
C THR A 186 -1.48 3.28 16.39
N TYR A 187 -1.61 1.96 16.31
CA TYR A 187 -0.90 1.08 15.36
C TYR A 187 -1.82 0.60 14.21
N ALA A 188 -3.04 1.12 14.15
CA ALA A 188 -4.10 0.70 13.22
C ALA A 188 -4.36 -0.82 13.20
N CYS A 189 -4.14 -1.49 14.33
CA CYS A 189 -4.33 -2.92 14.55
C CYS A 189 -4.65 -3.18 16.03
N ASN A 190 -5.18 -4.36 16.34
CA ASN A 190 -5.50 -4.77 17.70
C ASN A 190 -4.48 -5.81 18.18
N PHE A 191 -3.86 -5.59 19.35
CA PHE A 191 -2.93 -6.54 19.96
C PHE A 191 -3.62 -7.82 20.44
N ASN A 192 -4.88 -7.74 20.85
CA ASN A 192 -5.66 -8.84 21.43
C ASN A 192 -6.41 -9.67 20.39
N ALA A 193 -6.32 -9.33 19.10
CA ALA A 193 -6.97 -10.09 18.04
C ALA A 193 -6.31 -11.47 17.86
N ILE A 194 -7.11 -12.53 17.70
CA ILE A 194 -6.59 -13.89 17.47
C ILE A 194 -5.97 -14.03 16.07
N GLU A 195 -6.55 -13.36 15.07
CA GLU A 195 -6.07 -13.32 13.69
C GLU A 195 -5.77 -11.87 13.27
N GLY A 196 -4.60 -11.64 12.67
CA GLY A 196 -4.19 -10.29 12.21
C GLY A 196 -3.86 -9.33 13.35
N ASN A 197 -3.27 -9.83 14.44
CA ASN A 197 -2.76 -8.96 15.51
C ASN A 197 -1.61 -8.09 15.02
N CYS A 198 -1.30 -7.05 15.79
CA CYS A 198 -0.18 -6.15 15.51
C CYS A 198 1.18 -6.87 15.41
N SER A 199 1.31 -8.03 16.07
CA SER A 199 2.54 -8.82 16.08
C SER A 199 2.73 -9.69 14.83
N SER A 200 1.67 -9.95 14.06
CA SER A 200 1.72 -10.75 12.83
C SER A 200 1.62 -9.84 11.61
N LEU A 201 2.76 -9.63 10.96
CA LEU A 201 2.79 -8.84 9.73
C LEU A 201 2.16 -9.64 8.58
N GLY A 202 0.96 -9.24 8.16
CA GLY A 202 0.24 -9.79 7.01
C GLY A 202 -0.26 -11.24 7.16
N THR A 203 -1.27 -11.60 6.37
CA THR A 203 -1.79 -12.98 6.33
C THR A 203 -0.83 -13.90 5.57
N VAL A 204 -0.82 -15.19 5.91
CA VAL A 204 -0.02 -16.21 5.21
C VAL A 204 -0.34 -16.25 3.71
N SER A 205 -1.62 -16.09 3.35
CA SER A 205 -2.07 -16.00 1.95
C SER A 205 -1.39 -14.87 1.18
N THR A 206 -1.26 -13.69 1.80
CA THR A 206 -0.58 -12.52 1.22
C THR A 206 0.91 -12.78 0.99
N LYS A 207 1.58 -13.41 1.96
CA LYS A 207 3.00 -13.80 1.86
C LYS A 207 3.23 -14.76 0.69
N VAL A 208 2.41 -15.80 0.57
CA VAL A 208 2.52 -16.78 -0.52
C VAL A 208 2.26 -16.11 -1.88
N PHE A 209 1.24 -15.25 -1.98
CA PHE A 209 0.91 -14.56 -3.23
C PHE A 209 2.03 -13.63 -3.70
N PHE A 210 2.54 -12.76 -2.82
CA PHE A 210 3.58 -11.81 -3.20
C PHE A 210 4.94 -12.48 -3.40
N THR A 211 5.28 -13.54 -2.67
CA THR A 211 6.52 -14.29 -2.93
C THR A 211 6.53 -14.95 -4.31
N LEU A 212 5.44 -15.62 -4.70
CA LEU A 212 5.33 -16.20 -6.05
C LEU A 212 5.40 -15.11 -7.13
N SER A 213 4.72 -13.98 -6.90
CA SER A 213 4.77 -12.83 -7.80
C SER A 213 6.17 -12.23 -7.89
N ALA A 214 6.92 -12.18 -6.79
CA ALA A 214 8.30 -11.68 -6.74
C ALA A 214 9.29 -12.61 -7.43
N LEU A 215 9.14 -13.94 -7.31
CA LEU A 215 9.97 -14.88 -8.05
C LEU A 215 9.80 -14.69 -9.56
N LEU A 216 8.55 -14.57 -10.02
CA LEU A 216 8.22 -14.31 -11.42
C LEU A 216 8.70 -12.91 -11.87
N GLY A 217 8.48 -11.88 -11.06
CA GLY A 217 8.90 -10.52 -11.37
C GLY A 217 10.41 -10.33 -11.35
N PHE A 218 11.14 -11.03 -10.46
CA PHE A 218 12.61 -11.07 -10.46
C PHE A 218 13.14 -11.71 -11.74
N PHE A 219 12.55 -12.82 -12.20
CA PHE A 219 12.90 -13.42 -13.48
C PHE A 219 12.66 -12.45 -14.66
N ILE A 220 11.53 -11.74 -14.65
CA ILE A 220 11.17 -10.76 -15.68
C ILE A 220 12.08 -9.52 -15.63
N CYS A 221 12.54 -9.11 -14.45
CA CYS A 221 13.46 -7.99 -14.28
C CYS A 221 14.77 -8.19 -15.06
N PHE A 222 15.28 -9.42 -15.19
CA PHE A 222 16.52 -9.70 -15.92
C PHE A 222 16.32 -10.31 -17.31
N PHE A 223 15.23 -11.06 -17.52
CA PHE A 223 15.04 -11.85 -18.74
C PHE A 223 13.71 -11.61 -19.46
N GLY A 224 12.90 -10.65 -19.00
CA GLY A 224 11.54 -10.41 -19.49
C GLY A 224 11.47 -10.20 -21.01
N HIS A 225 12.25 -9.27 -21.55
CA HIS A 225 12.21 -8.97 -22.99
C HIS A 225 12.58 -10.19 -23.87
N ARG A 226 13.55 -11.01 -23.43
CA ARG A 226 13.93 -12.24 -24.15
C ARG A 226 12.82 -13.29 -24.11
N PHE A 227 12.21 -13.46 -22.94
CA PHE A 227 11.09 -14.38 -22.73
C PHE A 227 9.76 -13.65 -22.85
N TRP A 228 9.50 -13.09 -24.04
CA TRP A 228 8.30 -12.31 -24.35
C TRP A 228 6.98 -12.95 -23.89
N LYS A 229 6.84 -14.28 -24.00
CA LYS A 229 5.64 -14.99 -23.56
C LYS A 229 5.40 -14.90 -22.05
N THR A 230 6.46 -15.02 -21.24
CA THR A 230 6.34 -14.96 -19.77
C THR A 230 6.07 -13.53 -19.31
N GLU A 231 6.66 -12.55 -20.00
CA GLU A 231 6.37 -11.14 -19.75
C GLU A 231 4.90 -10.81 -20.04
N LEU A 232 4.39 -11.17 -21.21
CA LEU A 232 2.98 -10.93 -21.54
C LEU A 232 2.03 -11.61 -20.55
N PHE A 233 2.36 -12.82 -20.10
CA PHE A 233 1.58 -13.49 -19.06
C PHE A 233 1.54 -12.66 -17.77
N PHE A 234 2.69 -12.16 -17.31
CA PHE A 234 2.78 -11.38 -16.07
C PHE A 234 2.10 -10.01 -16.16
N ILE A 235 2.26 -9.30 -17.27
CA ILE A 235 1.60 -8.01 -17.49
C ILE A 235 0.08 -8.20 -17.60
N GLY A 236 -0.38 -9.23 -18.33
CA GLY A 236 -1.79 -9.57 -18.38
C GLY A 236 -2.36 -9.98 -17.02
N PHE A 237 -1.56 -10.69 -16.21
CA PHE A 237 -1.90 -11.05 -14.83
C PHE A 237 -2.11 -9.82 -13.95
N ILE A 238 -1.16 -8.87 -13.96
CA ILE A 238 -1.27 -7.63 -13.19
C ILE A 238 -2.48 -6.82 -13.66
N PHE A 239 -2.61 -6.62 -14.98
CA PHE A 239 -3.65 -5.76 -15.54
C PHE A 239 -5.05 -6.28 -15.19
N ILE A 240 -5.35 -7.53 -15.57
CA ILE A 240 -6.69 -8.11 -15.32
C ILE A 240 -6.90 -8.39 -13.82
N GLY A 241 -5.88 -8.87 -13.11
CA GLY A 241 -5.97 -9.14 -11.68
C GLY A 241 -6.28 -7.89 -10.87
N PHE A 242 -5.67 -6.75 -11.19
CA PHE A 242 -5.90 -5.48 -10.50
C PHE A 242 -7.35 -4.97 -10.68
N PHE A 243 -7.83 -4.88 -11.93
CA PHE A 243 -9.21 -4.45 -12.19
C PHE A 243 -10.24 -5.40 -11.56
N PHE A 244 -9.99 -6.71 -11.65
CA PHE A 244 -10.88 -7.70 -11.08
C PHE A 244 -10.88 -7.66 -9.54
N TYR A 245 -9.73 -7.43 -8.89
CA TYR A 245 -9.66 -7.24 -7.45
C TYR A 245 -10.52 -6.06 -6.98
N ILE A 246 -10.44 -4.93 -7.70
CA ILE A 246 -11.26 -3.74 -7.42
C ILE A 246 -12.74 -4.08 -7.57
N LEU A 247 -13.11 -4.71 -8.69
CA LEU A 247 -14.50 -5.07 -8.98
C LEU A 247 -15.09 -5.98 -7.89
N VAL A 248 -14.40 -7.05 -7.54
CA VAL A 248 -14.86 -8.01 -6.53
C VAL A 248 -14.93 -7.36 -5.15
N THR A 249 -13.94 -6.56 -4.77
CA THR A 249 -13.93 -5.89 -3.47
C THR A 249 -15.02 -4.84 -3.34
N ARG A 250 -15.40 -4.17 -4.43
CA ARG A 250 -16.48 -3.17 -4.44
C ARG A 250 -17.88 -3.80 -4.48
N LEU A 251 -18.02 -4.92 -5.18
CA LEU A 251 -19.34 -5.54 -5.41
C LEU A 251 -19.68 -6.65 -4.42
N THR A 252 -18.70 -7.22 -3.72
CA THR A 252 -18.92 -8.40 -2.87
C THR A 252 -18.21 -8.28 -1.51
N SER A 253 -18.83 -8.82 -0.47
CA SER A 253 -18.29 -8.88 0.89
C SER A 253 -17.61 -10.22 1.21
N ILE A 254 -16.86 -10.78 0.25
CA ILE A 254 -16.19 -12.09 0.38
C ILE A 254 -15.02 -12.00 1.36
N LYS A 255 -14.58 -13.10 1.99
CA LYS A 255 -13.36 -13.12 2.83
C LYS A 255 -12.11 -12.76 2.02
N TYR A 256 -11.12 -12.13 2.67
CA TYR A 256 -9.89 -11.66 2.00
C TYR A 256 -9.13 -12.77 1.26
N ASP A 257 -8.94 -13.94 1.88
CA ASP A 257 -8.21 -15.06 1.28
C ASP A 257 -8.87 -15.55 -0.02
N VAL A 258 -10.19 -15.62 -0.03
CA VAL A 258 -10.96 -16.03 -1.22
C VAL A 258 -10.87 -14.98 -2.31
N ARG A 259 -10.88 -13.68 -1.96
CA ARG A 259 -10.65 -12.60 -2.94
C ARG A 259 -9.26 -12.74 -3.58
N LEU A 260 -8.23 -13.01 -2.78
CA LEU A 260 -6.87 -13.18 -3.27
C LEU A 260 -6.74 -14.38 -4.23
N ILE A 261 -7.34 -15.53 -3.89
CA ILE A 261 -7.38 -16.70 -4.78
C ILE A 261 -8.10 -16.35 -6.09
N LEU A 262 -9.25 -15.69 -6.01
CA LEU A 262 -10.02 -15.32 -7.20
C LEU A 262 -9.26 -14.33 -8.10
N THR A 263 -8.49 -13.41 -7.52
CA THR A 263 -7.58 -12.54 -8.30
C THR A 263 -6.46 -13.31 -8.96
N ALA A 264 -5.88 -14.31 -8.29
CA ALA A 264 -4.82 -15.13 -8.88
C ALA A 264 -5.36 -15.94 -10.08
N VAL A 265 -6.57 -16.49 -9.97
CA VAL A 265 -7.22 -17.25 -11.05
C VAL A 265 -7.55 -16.33 -12.23
N THR A 266 -8.22 -15.20 -11.98
CA THR A 266 -8.62 -14.27 -13.05
C THR A 266 -7.44 -13.56 -13.69
N GLY A 267 -6.42 -13.19 -12.90
CA GLY A 267 -5.15 -12.71 -13.41
C GLY A 267 -4.48 -13.75 -14.32
N SER A 268 -4.45 -15.02 -13.91
CA SER A 268 -3.87 -16.10 -14.75
C SER A 268 -4.62 -16.26 -16.07
N ILE A 269 -5.95 -16.17 -16.06
CA ILE A 269 -6.78 -16.16 -17.28
C ILE A 269 -6.43 -14.94 -18.14
N GLY A 270 -6.27 -13.76 -17.54
CA GLY A 270 -5.86 -12.53 -18.22
C GLY A 270 -4.48 -12.63 -18.88
N GLY A 271 -3.51 -13.21 -18.18
CA GLY A 271 -2.18 -13.50 -18.72
C GLY A 271 -2.22 -14.46 -19.90
N ILE A 272 -2.96 -15.57 -19.78
CA ILE A 272 -3.16 -16.54 -20.87
C ILE A 272 -3.83 -15.87 -22.06
N PHE A 273 -4.86 -15.05 -21.82
CA PHE A 273 -5.58 -14.32 -22.85
C PHE A 273 -4.66 -13.38 -23.63
N LEU A 274 -3.83 -12.58 -22.94
CA LEU A 274 -2.91 -11.66 -23.60
C LEU A 274 -1.86 -12.40 -24.44
N VAL A 275 -1.31 -13.51 -23.92
CA VAL A 275 -0.39 -14.38 -24.67
C VAL A 275 -1.08 -15.01 -25.88
N ALA A 276 -2.31 -15.50 -25.72
CA ALA A 276 -3.09 -16.11 -26.80
C ALA A 276 -3.45 -15.10 -27.90
N ALA A 277 -3.84 -13.87 -27.51
CA ALA A 277 -4.13 -12.79 -28.44
C ALA A 277 -2.90 -12.41 -29.27
N TRP A 278 -1.75 -12.25 -28.61
CA TRP A 278 -0.47 -12.04 -29.31
C TRP A 278 -0.12 -13.23 -30.22
N TRP A 279 -0.24 -14.45 -29.72
CA TRP A 279 0.13 -15.65 -30.47
C TRP A 279 -0.72 -15.82 -31.74
N ARG A 280 -2.03 -15.60 -31.61
CA ARG A 280 -3.03 -15.79 -32.67
C ARG A 280 -3.04 -14.66 -33.69
N PHE A 281 -3.05 -13.41 -33.25
CA PHE A 281 -3.26 -12.25 -34.11
C PHE A 281 -2.00 -11.43 -34.38
N GLY A 282 -0.93 -11.63 -33.60
CA GLY A 282 0.31 -10.86 -33.73
C GLY A 282 0.15 -9.36 -33.45
N ILE A 283 -0.87 -8.96 -32.68
CA ILE A 283 -1.19 -7.55 -32.41
C ILE A 283 -0.21 -7.01 -31.37
N LEU A 284 0.98 -6.60 -31.84
CA LEU A 284 2.03 -6.06 -30.98
C LEU A 284 1.61 -4.75 -30.30
N MET A 285 0.94 -3.84 -31.03
CA MET A 285 0.58 -2.52 -30.51
C MET A 285 -0.35 -2.59 -29.29
N PHE A 286 -1.33 -3.48 -29.30
CA PHE A 286 -2.25 -3.67 -28.16
C PHE A 286 -1.51 -4.22 -26.93
N CYS A 287 -0.63 -5.21 -27.12
CA CYS A 287 0.18 -5.73 -26.03
C CYS A 287 1.09 -4.65 -25.45
N MET A 288 1.74 -3.85 -26.29
CA MET A 288 2.60 -2.76 -25.86
C MET A 288 1.82 -1.63 -25.17
N LEU A 289 0.58 -1.39 -25.55
CA LEU A 289 -0.30 -0.47 -24.85
C LEU A 289 -0.56 -0.97 -23.42
N CYS A 290 -0.88 -2.24 -23.21
CA CYS A 290 -1.03 -2.81 -21.87
C CYS A 290 0.26 -2.69 -21.04
N VAL A 291 1.41 -3.04 -21.63
CA VAL A 291 2.74 -2.89 -20.99
C VAL A 291 3.00 -1.45 -20.56
N GLY A 292 2.74 -0.50 -21.46
CA GLY A 292 2.94 0.92 -21.18
C GLY A 292 1.94 1.50 -20.19
N LEU A 293 0.69 1.03 -20.17
CA LEU A 293 -0.31 1.43 -19.18
C LEU A 293 0.06 0.93 -17.77
N VAL A 294 0.63 -0.27 -17.62
CA VAL A 294 1.09 -0.76 -16.31
C VAL A 294 2.26 0.10 -15.81
N LEU A 295 3.22 0.43 -16.68
CA LEU A 295 4.30 1.36 -16.31
C LEU A 295 3.78 2.76 -16.00
N GLY A 296 2.84 3.27 -16.80
CA GLY A 296 2.22 4.57 -16.60
C GLY A 296 1.43 4.64 -15.30
N PHE A 297 0.69 3.59 -14.96
CA PHE A 297 0.02 3.45 -13.68
C PHE A 297 1.03 3.53 -12.52
N PHE A 298 2.16 2.83 -12.63
CA PHE A 298 3.19 2.85 -11.62
C PHE A 298 3.83 4.24 -11.46
N ILE A 299 4.21 4.89 -12.56
CA ILE A 299 4.78 6.25 -12.53
C ILE A 299 3.80 7.27 -11.94
N SER A 300 2.52 7.17 -12.32
CA SER A 300 1.47 8.01 -11.75
C SER A 300 1.33 7.78 -10.24
N SER A 301 1.35 6.51 -9.82
CA SER A 301 1.30 6.14 -8.39
C SER A 301 2.49 6.73 -7.61
N VAL A 302 3.71 6.66 -8.17
CA VAL A 302 4.90 7.29 -7.57
C VAL A 302 4.75 8.80 -7.46
N MET A 303 4.20 9.46 -8.49
CA MET A 303 3.99 10.92 -8.46
C MET A 303 3.00 11.33 -7.35
N PHE A 304 1.89 10.60 -7.19
CA PHE A 304 0.90 10.87 -6.14
C PHE A 304 1.32 10.40 -4.74
N PHE A 305 2.32 9.52 -4.64
CA PHE A 305 2.93 9.15 -3.37
C PHE A 305 3.80 10.28 -2.79
N THR A 306 4.30 11.18 -3.63
CA THR A 306 5.01 12.39 -3.16
C THR A 306 4.04 13.39 -2.51
N PRO A 307 4.54 14.43 -1.80
CA PRO A 307 3.69 15.47 -1.20
C PRO A 307 2.71 16.16 -2.17
N LEU A 308 2.92 16.03 -3.48
CA LEU A 308 1.99 16.48 -4.51
C LEU A 308 0.59 15.85 -4.34
N GLY A 309 0.50 14.59 -3.91
CA GLY A 309 -0.79 13.91 -3.74
C GLY A 309 -1.65 14.46 -2.60
N ASN A 310 -1.05 15.14 -1.63
CA ASN A 310 -1.74 15.71 -0.47
C ASN A 310 -2.29 17.12 -0.71
N LEU A 311 -2.13 17.68 -1.92
CA LEU A 311 -2.66 19.00 -2.25
C LEU A 311 -4.19 18.99 -2.21
N LYS A 312 -4.77 20.08 -1.71
CA LYS A 312 -6.24 20.25 -1.55
C LYS A 312 -7.00 19.99 -2.86
N ILE A 313 -6.40 20.29 -4.02
CA ILE A 313 -7.01 20.11 -5.34
C ILE A 313 -7.27 18.63 -5.68
N PHE A 314 -6.47 17.71 -5.16
CA PHE A 314 -6.59 16.27 -5.43
C PHE A 314 -7.52 15.55 -4.46
N ARG A 315 -8.16 16.27 -3.53
CA ARG A 315 -9.25 15.73 -2.72
C ARG A 315 -10.54 15.55 -3.53
N ASP A 316 -10.66 16.22 -4.68
CA ASP A 316 -11.70 15.95 -5.65
C ASP A 316 -11.34 14.70 -6.47
N ASP A 317 -12.25 13.73 -6.51
CA ASP A 317 -12.03 12.46 -7.20
C ASP A 317 -11.98 12.61 -8.72
N VAL A 318 -12.76 13.51 -9.30
CA VAL A 318 -12.75 13.73 -10.75
C VAL A 318 -11.39 14.29 -11.16
N VAL A 319 -10.92 15.31 -10.44
CA VAL A 319 -9.60 15.91 -10.69
C VAL A 319 -8.50 14.87 -10.51
N PHE A 320 -8.52 14.10 -9.43
CA PHE A 320 -7.52 13.06 -9.18
C PHE A 320 -7.52 11.98 -10.27
N TRP A 321 -8.65 11.35 -10.58
CA TRP A 321 -8.68 10.23 -11.54
C TRP A 321 -8.39 10.69 -12.97
N VAL A 322 -8.81 11.89 -13.36
CA VAL A 322 -8.48 12.45 -14.68
C VAL A 322 -6.98 12.73 -14.79
N THR A 323 -6.39 13.40 -13.81
CA THR A 323 -4.94 13.69 -13.81
C THR A 323 -4.11 12.41 -13.75
N PHE A 324 -4.48 11.47 -12.86
CA PHE A 324 -3.87 10.15 -12.77
C PHE A 324 -3.91 9.39 -14.08
N SER A 325 -5.07 9.36 -14.75
CA SER A 325 -5.25 8.66 -16.03
C SER A 325 -4.48 9.34 -17.16
N CYS A 326 -4.43 10.67 -17.18
CA CYS A 326 -3.63 11.41 -18.16
C CYS A 326 -2.15 11.06 -18.05
N ILE A 327 -1.59 11.07 -16.84
CA ILE A 327 -0.19 10.67 -16.60
C ILE A 327 0.04 9.22 -17.05
N ALA A 328 -0.88 8.31 -16.70
CA ALA A 328 -0.76 6.90 -17.07
C ALA A 328 -0.81 6.65 -18.59
N VAL A 329 -1.59 7.43 -19.34
CA VAL A 329 -1.71 7.33 -20.81
C VAL A 329 -0.57 8.04 -21.55
N ILE A 330 0.00 9.11 -20.98
CA ILE A 330 1.13 9.82 -21.59
C ILE A 330 2.33 8.90 -21.80
N ILE A 331 2.61 8.01 -20.85
CA ILE A 331 3.76 7.09 -20.92
C ILE A 331 3.73 6.20 -22.17
N PRO A 332 2.70 5.37 -22.44
CA PRO A 332 2.65 4.59 -23.67
C PRO A 332 2.66 5.43 -24.95
N VAL A 333 2.09 6.65 -24.92
CA VAL A 333 2.09 7.57 -26.08
C VAL A 333 3.49 8.08 -26.40
N VAL A 334 4.23 8.56 -25.40
CA VAL A 334 5.60 9.06 -25.56
C VAL A 334 6.53 7.95 -26.09
N PHE A 335 6.37 6.74 -25.56
CA PHE A 335 7.20 5.61 -25.98
C PHE A 335 6.67 4.85 -27.21
N MET A 336 5.63 5.35 -27.89
CA MET A 336 5.08 4.70 -29.10
C MET A 336 6.13 4.54 -30.21
N GLY A 337 7.08 5.48 -30.31
CA GLY A 337 8.21 5.39 -31.24
C GLY A 337 9.35 4.45 -30.81
N CYS A 338 9.37 4.01 -29.54
CA CYS A 338 10.46 3.25 -28.93
C CYS A 338 9.94 2.09 -28.06
N LEU A 339 9.08 1.25 -28.64
CA LEU A 339 8.40 0.15 -27.94
C LEU A 339 9.35 -0.82 -27.23
N ARG A 340 10.55 -1.05 -27.78
CA ARG A 340 11.56 -1.90 -27.13
C ARG A 340 12.07 -1.30 -25.81
N ILE A 341 12.30 0.02 -25.78
CA ILE A 341 12.77 0.70 -24.57
C ILE A 341 11.66 0.67 -23.52
N LEU A 342 10.42 0.97 -23.92
CA LEU A 342 9.24 0.85 -23.05
C LEU A 342 9.21 -0.50 -22.36
N ASN A 343 9.36 -1.56 -23.15
CA ASN A 343 9.29 -2.92 -22.67
C ASN A 343 10.36 -3.26 -21.62
N ILE A 344 11.61 -2.93 -21.94
CA ILE A 344 12.75 -3.21 -21.06
C ILE A 344 12.61 -2.39 -19.76
N LEU A 345 12.16 -1.14 -19.86
CA LEU A 345 11.88 -0.30 -18.68
C LEU A 345 10.77 -0.90 -17.82
N THR A 346 9.65 -1.29 -18.41
CA THR A 346 8.54 -1.92 -17.67
C THR A 346 9.00 -3.20 -16.99
N CYS A 347 9.73 -4.08 -17.69
CA CYS A 347 10.29 -5.29 -17.11
C CYS A 347 11.16 -5.01 -15.89
N GLY A 348 12.11 -4.07 -16.01
CA GLY A 348 13.03 -3.73 -14.93
C GLY A 348 12.33 -3.09 -13.73
N ILE A 349 11.45 -2.12 -13.97
CA ILE A 349 10.79 -1.35 -12.90
C ILE A 349 9.69 -2.17 -12.23
N ILE A 350 8.72 -2.70 -12.99
CA ILE A 350 7.61 -3.50 -12.43
C ILE A 350 8.12 -4.82 -11.86
N GLY A 351 9.07 -5.47 -12.54
CA GLY A 351 9.67 -6.73 -12.09
C GLY A 351 10.40 -6.56 -10.76
N SER A 352 11.24 -5.53 -10.61
CA SER A 352 11.91 -5.26 -9.33
C SER A 352 10.96 -4.77 -8.24
N TYR A 353 9.93 -3.98 -8.58
CA TYR A 353 8.92 -3.53 -7.62
C TYR A 353 8.12 -4.71 -7.00
N SER A 354 7.89 -5.78 -7.75
CA SER A 354 7.25 -6.99 -7.19
C SER A 354 8.04 -7.60 -6.01
N VAL A 355 9.38 -7.46 -6.02
CA VAL A 355 10.26 -7.89 -4.92
C VAL A 355 10.08 -6.99 -3.70
N VAL A 356 9.87 -5.69 -3.91
CA VAL A 356 9.55 -4.74 -2.83
C VAL A 356 8.22 -5.10 -2.17
N LEU A 357 7.19 -5.41 -2.96
CA LEU A 357 5.89 -5.87 -2.44
C LEU A 357 5.99 -7.19 -1.65
N ALA A 358 6.85 -8.12 -2.07
CA ALA A 358 7.10 -9.32 -1.28
C ALA A 358 7.83 -9.01 0.02
N THR A 359 8.82 -8.10 -0.03
CA THR A 359 9.55 -7.67 1.17
C THR A 359 8.61 -7.08 2.20
N ASP A 360 7.66 -6.24 1.78
CA ASP A 360 6.61 -5.65 2.63
C ASP A 360 5.79 -6.69 3.41
N SER A 361 5.57 -7.87 2.82
CA SER A 361 4.82 -8.94 3.49
C SER A 361 5.59 -9.60 4.64
N TYR A 362 6.90 -9.39 4.74
CA TYR A 362 7.76 -9.95 5.80
C TYR A 362 8.35 -8.88 6.72
N LEU A 363 8.63 -7.70 6.19
CA LEU A 363 9.17 -6.55 6.88
C LEU A 363 8.35 -5.34 6.45
N TYR A 364 7.79 -4.59 7.39
CA TYR A 364 7.02 -3.40 7.05
C TYR A 364 7.88 -2.43 6.22
N THR A 365 7.35 -1.93 5.11
CA THR A 365 7.97 -0.82 4.36
C THR A 365 6.92 0.16 3.87
N SER A 366 7.24 1.45 3.88
CA SER A 366 6.37 2.48 3.33
C SER A 366 6.24 2.40 1.80
N LEU A 367 7.16 1.70 1.11
CA LEU A 367 7.22 1.67 -0.36
C LEU A 367 6.05 0.90 -1.00
N SER A 368 5.43 -0.05 -0.30
CA SER A 368 4.23 -0.73 -0.82
C SER A 368 3.03 0.21 -0.96
N TYR A 369 3.01 1.30 -0.17
CA TYR A 369 1.97 2.32 -0.20
C TYR A 369 1.96 3.16 -1.46
N VAL A 370 3.00 3.09 -2.30
CA VAL A 370 3.01 3.66 -3.66
C VAL A 370 1.77 3.17 -4.42
N THR A 371 1.57 1.86 -4.49
CA THR A 371 0.39 1.29 -5.18
C THR A 371 -0.81 1.08 -4.25
N LEU A 372 -0.58 0.81 -2.96
CA LEU A 372 -1.70 0.56 -2.03
C LEU A 372 -2.54 1.81 -1.78
N ASN A 373 -1.98 3.02 -1.76
CA ASN A 373 -2.78 4.24 -1.57
C ASN A 373 -3.76 4.46 -2.73
N VAL A 374 -3.32 4.25 -3.97
CA VAL A 374 -4.19 4.31 -5.16
C VAL A 374 -5.27 3.23 -5.09
N LEU A 375 -4.90 2.03 -4.66
CA LEU A 375 -5.85 0.93 -4.48
C LEU A 375 -6.87 1.26 -3.36
N LYS A 376 -6.45 1.75 -2.20
CA LYS A 376 -7.33 2.18 -1.11
C LYS A 376 -8.32 3.24 -1.58
N ARG A 377 -7.87 4.21 -2.39
CA ARG A 377 -8.75 5.22 -2.99
C ARG A 377 -9.74 4.65 -4.00
N ALA A 378 -9.35 3.67 -4.80
CA ALA A 378 -10.26 2.97 -5.71
C ALA A 378 -11.32 2.15 -4.94
N LEU A 379 -10.95 1.63 -3.77
CA LEU A 379 -11.80 0.77 -2.95
C LEU A 379 -12.75 1.53 -2.03
N ASN A 380 -12.30 2.64 -1.44
CA ASN A 380 -13.08 3.44 -0.50
C ASN A 380 -13.20 4.91 -0.98
N VAL A 381 -14.44 5.39 -1.09
CA VAL A 381 -14.74 6.76 -1.54
C VAL A 381 -14.32 7.80 -0.48
N ASP A 382 -14.37 7.44 0.80
CA ASP A 382 -14.04 8.36 1.89
C ASP A 382 -12.53 8.65 1.99
N PHE A 383 -11.71 7.74 1.45
CA PHE A 383 -10.25 7.86 1.41
C PHE A 383 -9.75 9.10 0.64
N ARG A 384 -10.59 9.73 -0.18
CA ARG A 384 -10.25 11.01 -0.87
C ARG A 384 -9.88 12.15 0.09
N ARG A 385 -10.32 12.07 1.35
CA ARG A 385 -10.03 13.06 2.41
C ARG A 385 -8.76 12.74 3.19
N ALA A 386 -8.26 11.51 3.07
CA ALA A 386 -7.16 11.01 3.87
C ALA A 386 -5.82 11.57 3.39
N PHE A 387 -5.01 12.04 4.34
CA PHE A 387 -3.60 12.34 4.08
C PHE A 387 -2.80 11.05 3.97
N THR A 388 -1.99 10.93 2.92
CA THR A 388 -1.24 9.70 2.60
C THR A 388 0.23 9.76 3.00
N ASN A 389 0.55 10.53 4.05
CA ASN A 389 1.90 10.61 4.59
C ASN A 389 2.34 9.24 5.13
N VAL A 390 3.58 8.87 4.85
CA VAL A 390 4.20 7.64 5.33
C VAL A 390 5.56 7.97 5.94
N PRO A 391 6.04 7.18 6.92
CA PRO A 391 7.39 7.34 7.44
C PRO A 391 8.41 6.98 6.36
N PHE A 392 9.55 7.67 6.35
CA PHE A 392 10.75 7.25 5.61
C PHE A 392 11.85 6.98 6.63
N GLN A 393 11.98 5.73 7.07
CA GLN A 393 13.01 5.32 8.02
C GLN A 393 14.20 4.66 7.33
N THR A 394 15.20 4.24 8.11
CA THR A 394 16.44 3.63 7.59
C THR A 394 16.17 2.38 6.76
N THR A 395 15.20 1.57 7.17
CA THR A 395 14.67 0.40 6.45
C THR A 395 14.20 0.76 5.05
N ASP A 396 13.38 1.80 4.92
CA ASP A 396 12.90 2.27 3.62
C ASP A 396 14.02 2.80 2.74
N PHE A 397 15.00 3.51 3.28
CA PHE A 397 16.17 3.94 2.51
C PHE A 397 16.97 2.76 1.97
N ILE A 398 17.14 1.71 2.76
CA ILE A 398 17.83 0.47 2.35
C ILE A 398 17.03 -0.22 1.24
N ILE A 399 15.72 -0.40 1.40
CA ILE A 399 14.87 -1.08 0.42
C ILE A 399 14.77 -0.25 -0.87
N LEU A 400 14.69 1.08 -0.78
CA LEU A 400 14.70 1.99 -1.93
C LEU A 400 16.01 1.88 -2.72
N ALA A 401 17.15 1.83 -2.03
CA ALA A 401 18.45 1.63 -2.66
C ALA A 401 18.56 0.26 -3.35
N LEU A 402 18.11 -0.81 -2.67
CA LEU A 402 18.06 -2.16 -3.25
C LEU A 402 17.16 -2.23 -4.48
N TRP A 403 15.99 -1.59 -4.42
CA TRP A 403 15.05 -1.50 -5.54
C TRP A 403 15.68 -0.76 -6.73
N GLY A 404 16.31 0.39 -6.51
CA GLY A 404 17.03 1.13 -7.54
C GLY A 404 18.15 0.32 -8.18
N MET A 405 18.95 -0.38 -7.38
CA MET A 405 20.02 -1.25 -7.88
C MET A 405 19.48 -2.43 -8.69
N LEU A 406 18.39 -3.07 -8.25
CA LEU A 406 17.72 -4.15 -8.99
C LEU A 406 17.15 -3.65 -10.32
N ALA A 407 16.47 -2.51 -10.33
CA ALA A 407 15.89 -1.93 -11.55
C ALA A 407 16.99 -1.56 -12.56
N VAL A 408 18.03 -0.85 -12.14
CA VAL A 408 19.13 -0.41 -13.02
C VAL A 408 19.93 -1.61 -13.55
N SER A 409 20.25 -2.59 -12.69
CA SER A 409 20.96 -3.80 -13.12
C SER A 409 20.12 -4.63 -14.11
N GLY A 410 18.83 -4.79 -13.87
CA GLY A 410 17.90 -5.46 -14.79
C GLY A 410 17.82 -4.77 -16.15
N ILE A 411 17.58 -3.46 -16.16
CA ILE A 411 17.49 -2.64 -17.38
C ILE A 411 18.81 -2.71 -18.18
N THR A 412 19.95 -2.49 -17.53
CA THR A 412 21.25 -2.48 -18.20
C THR A 412 21.62 -3.85 -18.77
N LEU A 413 21.33 -4.94 -18.05
CA LEU A 413 21.56 -6.30 -18.51
C LEU A 413 20.69 -6.64 -19.72
N GLN A 414 19.40 -6.28 -19.69
CA GLN A 414 18.50 -6.49 -20.83
C GLN A 414 18.94 -5.69 -22.06
N ILE A 415 19.29 -4.41 -21.90
CA ILE A 415 19.79 -3.58 -23.02
C ILE A 415 21.04 -4.19 -23.64
N ARG A 416 22.00 -4.62 -22.82
CA ARG A 416 23.26 -5.21 -23.28
C ARG A 416 23.05 -6.53 -24.01
N ARG A 417 22.23 -7.43 -23.44
CA ARG A 417 22.00 -8.77 -23.98
C ARG A 417 21.27 -8.75 -25.31
N GLU A 418 20.36 -7.81 -25.48
CA GLU A 418 19.50 -7.71 -26.65
C GLU A 418 20.12 -6.86 -27.76
N ARG A 419 21.36 -6.37 -27.57
CA ARG A 419 22.07 -5.57 -28.56
C ARG A 419 22.28 -6.41 -29.83
N GLY A 420 21.78 -5.91 -30.97
CA GLY A 420 21.89 -6.61 -32.27
C GLY A 420 20.84 -7.71 -32.51
N GLN A 421 19.92 -7.95 -31.58
CA GLN A 421 18.77 -8.85 -31.77
C GLN A 421 17.57 -8.10 -32.36
N PRO A 422 16.64 -8.79 -33.06
CA PRO A 422 15.41 -8.18 -33.56
C PRO A 422 14.57 -7.60 -32.41
N PHE A 423 13.88 -6.49 -32.68
CA PHE A 423 13.13 -5.73 -31.66
C PHE A 423 12.06 -6.53 -30.93
N PHE A 424 11.39 -7.44 -31.63
CA PHE A 424 10.37 -8.34 -31.06
C PHE A 424 10.37 -9.67 -31.82
N PRO A 425 9.95 -10.77 -31.18
CA PRO A 425 9.79 -12.05 -31.85
C PRO A 425 8.77 -11.96 -33.00
N PRO A 426 9.00 -12.65 -34.14
CA PRO A 426 8.09 -12.65 -35.27
C PRO A 426 6.77 -13.32 -34.92
N HIS A 427 5.71 -13.01 -35.69
CA HIS A 427 4.37 -13.54 -35.50
C HIS A 427 4.39 -15.09 -35.45
N PRO A 428 4.12 -15.71 -34.28
CA PRO A 428 4.37 -17.12 -34.07
C PRO A 428 3.41 -18.01 -34.85
N TYR A 429 2.13 -17.65 -34.95
CA TYR A 429 1.18 -18.40 -35.78
C TYR A 429 1.53 -18.37 -37.28
N LYS A 430 2.01 -17.24 -37.82
CA LYS A 430 2.49 -17.18 -39.21
C LYS A 430 3.73 -18.05 -39.41
N LEU A 431 4.66 -18.06 -38.44
CA LEU A 431 5.83 -18.94 -38.45
C LEU A 431 5.40 -20.41 -38.42
N TRP A 432 4.51 -20.77 -37.48
CA TRP A 432 3.97 -22.13 -37.35
C TRP A 432 3.23 -22.59 -38.61
N LYS A 433 2.42 -21.71 -39.23
CA LYS A 433 1.73 -22.01 -40.50
C LYS A 433 2.75 -22.28 -41.61
N ARG A 434 3.78 -21.43 -41.76
CA ARG A 434 4.86 -21.64 -42.74
C ARG A 434 5.66 -22.91 -42.46
N GLU A 435 5.96 -23.23 -41.20
CA GLU A 435 6.65 -24.47 -40.83
C GLU A 435 5.78 -25.71 -41.08
N ARG A 436 4.47 -25.60 -40.87
CA ARG A 436 3.52 -26.68 -41.17
C ARG A 436 3.42 -26.90 -42.68
N GLU A 437 3.32 -25.83 -43.45
CA GLU A 437 3.36 -25.88 -44.92
C GLU A 437 4.70 -26.45 -45.42
N ARG A 438 5.83 -25.98 -44.89
CA ARG A 438 7.16 -26.54 -45.20
C ARG A 438 7.24 -28.02 -44.92
N ARG A 439 6.77 -28.47 -43.75
CA ARG A 439 6.70 -29.89 -43.42
C ARG A 439 5.89 -30.62 -44.48
N VAL A 440 4.67 -30.18 -44.80
CA VAL A 440 3.84 -30.82 -45.84
C VAL A 440 4.53 -30.87 -47.22
N THR A 441 5.26 -29.82 -47.62
CA THR A 441 5.84 -29.72 -48.97
C THR A 441 7.23 -30.32 -49.12
N ASN A 442 8.00 -30.47 -48.04
CA ASN A 442 9.41 -30.84 -48.09
C ASN A 442 9.63 -32.28 -47.61
N ILE A 443 9.50 -33.23 -48.55
CA ILE A 443 9.66 -34.67 -48.32
C ILE A 443 11.07 -35.03 -47.83
N LEU A 444 12.07 -34.18 -48.11
CA LEU A 444 13.47 -34.36 -47.70
C LEU A 444 13.75 -33.88 -46.26
N ASP A 445 12.78 -33.28 -45.58
CA ASP A 445 12.95 -32.88 -44.17
C ASP A 445 12.85 -34.15 -43.29
N PRO A 446 13.86 -34.48 -42.45
CA PRO A 446 13.82 -35.65 -41.57
C PRO A 446 12.59 -35.67 -40.64
N SER A 447 12.01 -34.49 -40.37
CA SER A 447 10.79 -34.36 -39.57
C SER A 447 9.51 -34.82 -40.28
N TYR A 448 9.54 -35.02 -41.60
CA TYR A 448 8.43 -35.55 -42.41
C TYR A 448 8.14 -37.03 -42.11
N HIS A 449 9.19 -37.79 -41.80
CA HIS A 449 9.10 -39.22 -41.51
C HIS A 449 8.70 -39.52 -40.06
N ILE A 450 8.47 -38.51 -39.23
CA ILE A 450 8.10 -38.73 -37.84
C ILE A 450 6.57 -38.92 -37.76
N PRO A 451 6.08 -40.12 -37.37
CA PRO A 451 4.65 -40.40 -37.37
C PRO A 451 3.90 -39.49 -36.39
N PRO A 452 2.62 -39.17 -36.67
CA PRO A 452 1.79 -38.31 -35.83
C PRO A 452 1.76 -38.80 -34.37
N LEU A 453 1.60 -37.86 -33.42
CA LEU A 453 1.62 -38.14 -31.98
C LEU A 453 0.69 -39.30 -31.58
N ARG A 454 -0.48 -39.41 -32.23
CA ARG A 454 -1.43 -40.49 -32.01
C ARG A 454 -0.84 -41.87 -32.32
N GLU A 455 -0.13 -42.02 -33.43
CA GLU A 455 0.51 -43.27 -33.83
C GLU A 455 1.73 -43.60 -32.95
N ARG A 456 2.46 -42.58 -32.49
CA ARG A 456 3.55 -42.76 -31.50
C ARG A 456 3.04 -43.26 -30.15
N ILE A 457 1.93 -42.70 -29.68
CA ILE A 457 1.26 -43.11 -28.44
C ILE A 457 0.68 -44.52 -28.60
N TYR A 458 0.02 -44.82 -29.72
CA TYR A 458 -0.47 -46.18 -30.02
C TYR A 458 0.68 -47.20 -30.14
N GLY A 459 1.80 -46.84 -30.78
CA GLY A 459 2.98 -47.69 -30.90
C GLY A 459 3.64 -47.95 -29.55
N GLN A 460 3.76 -46.95 -28.69
CA GLN A 460 4.24 -47.14 -27.30
C GLN A 460 3.27 -47.98 -26.46
N LEU A 461 1.96 -47.77 -26.59
CA LEU A 461 0.95 -48.60 -25.93
C LEU A 461 0.95 -50.05 -26.43
N ALA A 462 1.17 -50.27 -27.73
CA ALA A 462 1.30 -51.60 -28.32
C ALA A 462 2.57 -52.30 -27.83
N HIS A 463 3.71 -51.59 -27.76
CA HIS A 463 4.96 -52.13 -27.24
C HIS A 463 4.88 -52.45 -25.74
N ILE A 464 4.16 -51.65 -24.95
CA ILE A 464 3.88 -51.95 -23.55
C ILE A 464 2.96 -53.18 -23.44
N LYS A 465 1.94 -53.28 -24.30
CA LYS A 465 1.02 -54.43 -24.33
C LYS A 465 1.75 -55.74 -24.71
N GLU A 466 2.67 -55.71 -25.67
CA GLU A 466 3.51 -56.86 -26.02
C GLU A 466 4.48 -57.25 -24.91
N PHE A 467 5.02 -56.28 -24.17
CA PHE A 467 5.88 -56.52 -23.00
C PHE A 467 5.13 -57.26 -21.87
N PHE A 468 3.82 -57.04 -21.73
CA PHE A 468 2.96 -57.73 -20.77
C PHE A 468 2.42 -59.08 -21.27
N GLN A 469 2.66 -59.45 -22.53
CA GLN A 469 2.04 -60.64 -23.15
C GLN A 469 3.03 -61.77 -23.45
N LYS A 470 4.26 -61.73 -22.90
CA LYS A 470 5.26 -62.78 -23.13
C LYS A 470 5.79 -63.39 -21.84
N GLU A 471 4.97 -64.25 -21.24
CA GLU A 471 5.44 -65.38 -20.45
C GLU A 471 4.63 -66.61 -20.87
N GLN A 472 5.13 -67.35 -21.86
CA GLN A 472 4.74 -68.74 -22.07
C GLN A 472 5.98 -69.59 -22.30
N SER A 473 6.08 -70.57 -21.40
CA SER A 473 7.04 -71.66 -21.17
C SER A 473 8.05 -71.99 -22.28
N ALA A 474 9.30 -72.08 -21.83
CA ALA A 474 10.36 -72.84 -22.47
C ALA A 474 9.92 -74.29 -22.77
N GLY A 475 10.12 -74.73 -24.00
CA GLY A 475 10.00 -76.11 -24.44
C GLY A 475 11.06 -76.38 -25.51
N GLU A 476 11.95 -77.31 -25.20
CA GLU A 476 13.06 -77.86 -25.98
C GLU A 476 12.91 -77.84 -27.52
N ARG A 477 13.98 -77.44 -28.22
CA ARG A 477 14.84 -78.38 -28.96
C ARG A 477 16.08 -77.70 -29.56
N THR A 478 17.08 -78.55 -29.72
CA THR A 478 18.52 -78.41 -30.00
C THR A 478 18.91 -77.71 -31.32
N PRO A 479 20.21 -77.34 -31.45
CA PRO A 479 20.70 -76.43 -32.48
C PRO A 479 21.08 -77.18 -33.76
N LEU A 480 21.08 -76.51 -34.90
CA LEU A 480 21.89 -76.89 -36.06
C LEU A 480 22.29 -75.65 -36.86
N LEU A 481 23.60 -75.56 -37.05
CA LEU A 481 24.31 -74.73 -38.02
C LEU A 481 23.74 -74.88 -39.44
N LEU A 482 23.51 -73.77 -40.13
CA LEU A 482 24.32 -73.31 -41.27
C LEU A 482 24.08 -71.83 -41.56
#